data_AF-A0A4Q0T705-F1
#
_entry.id   AF-A0A4Q0T705-F1
#
_cell.length_a   1.000
_cell.length_b   1.000
_cell.length_c   1.000
_cell.angle_alpha   90.00
_cell.angle_beta   90.00
_cell.angle_gamma   90.00
#
_symmetry.space_group_name_H-M   'P 1'
#
loop_
_entity.id
_entity.type
_entity.pdbx_description
1 polymer ?
#
loop_
_entity_poly.entity_id
_entity_poly.type
_entity_poly.pdbx_seq_one_letter_code
_entity_poly.pdbx_strand_id
1 'polypeptide(L)'
;MMGVAQAMPAEKYSFAPSQAIFTGSQTTKYEGVRTFGQMIAHIAQANYGIFRAVGGVQTTVDTKTIASLTSKDDLVAALKASFDYAHQSVARLTLENAFEMVLGTNSQTRATMAGYGVMHGFDHYGQLVEYLRMNGIVPPASQKM
;
A
#
# COMPACT_ATOMS: atom_id res chain seq x y z
N MET A 1 1.23 8.27 -1.42
CA MET A 1 1.42 7.16 -0.45
C MET A 1 2.47 7.47 0.62
N MET A 2 3.75 7.69 0.28
CA MET A 2 4.82 7.90 1.27
C MET A 2 4.52 8.98 2.32
N GLY A 3 4.04 10.15 1.89
CA GLY A 3 3.69 11.22 2.83
C GLY A 3 2.61 10.82 3.83
N VAL A 4 1.61 10.03 3.41
CA VAL A 4 0.56 9.53 4.31
C VAL A 4 1.13 8.61 5.37
N ALA A 5 2.00 7.67 4.98
CA ALA A 5 2.70 6.80 5.93
C ALA A 5 3.50 7.63 6.95
N GLN A 6 4.30 8.59 6.47
CA GLN A 6 5.13 9.43 7.33
C GLN A 6 4.34 10.33 8.29
N ALA A 7 3.14 10.77 7.89
CA ALA A 7 2.31 11.70 8.65
C ALA A 7 1.70 11.09 9.92
N MET A 8 1.48 9.78 9.98
CA MET A 8 0.94 9.12 11.17
C MET A 8 2.03 9.02 12.26
N PRO A 9 1.79 9.45 13.52
CA PRO A 9 2.70 9.21 14.64
C PRO A 9 2.95 7.72 14.90
N ALA A 10 4.13 7.35 15.40
CA ALA A 10 4.53 5.96 15.55
C ALA A 10 3.58 5.16 16.47
N GLU A 11 3.15 5.78 17.56
CA GLU A 11 2.20 5.23 18.52
C GLU A 11 0.80 4.97 17.94
N LYS A 12 0.49 5.57 16.78
CA LYS A 12 -0.78 5.38 16.06
C LYS A 12 -0.67 4.39 14.89
N TYR A 13 0.48 3.76 14.66
CA TYR A 13 0.58 2.70 13.64
C TYR A 13 -0.24 1.45 13.99
N SER A 14 -0.56 1.24 15.27
CA SER A 14 -1.48 0.19 15.73
C SER A 14 -2.95 0.59 15.62
N PHE A 15 -3.27 1.82 15.20
CA PHE A 15 -4.66 2.28 15.08
C PHE A 15 -5.41 1.47 14.02
N ALA A 16 -6.58 0.98 14.39
CA ALA A 16 -7.66 0.58 13.48
C ALA A 16 -8.94 1.29 13.93
N PRO A 17 -9.86 1.65 13.01
CA PRO A 17 -11.19 2.09 13.38
C PRO A 17 -11.87 1.08 14.31
N SER A 18 -12.65 1.57 15.27
CA SER A 18 -13.37 0.71 16.23
C SER A 18 -14.65 1.40 16.68
N GLN A 19 -15.52 0.69 17.39
CA GLN A 19 -16.75 1.26 17.96
C GLN A 19 -16.51 2.53 18.79
N ALA A 20 -15.33 2.67 19.40
CA ALA A 20 -14.98 3.78 20.28
C ALA A 20 -14.97 5.16 19.59
N ILE A 21 -14.85 5.22 18.26
CA ILE A 21 -14.84 6.50 17.53
C ILE A 21 -16.23 6.95 17.06
N PHE A 22 -17.25 6.11 17.21
CA PHE A 22 -18.64 6.40 16.80
C PHE A 22 -19.54 6.58 18.02
N THR A 23 -20.70 7.20 17.82
CA THR A 23 -21.69 7.34 18.89
C THR A 23 -22.20 5.97 19.34
N GLY A 24 -22.52 5.82 20.62
CA GLY A 24 -23.04 4.55 21.16
C GLY A 24 -24.36 4.08 20.54
N SER A 25 -25.10 4.99 19.89
CA SER A 25 -26.32 4.69 19.14
C SER A 25 -26.06 4.02 17.77
N GLN A 26 -24.83 4.08 17.26
CA GLN A 26 -24.47 3.54 15.96
C GLN A 26 -23.70 2.23 16.12
N THR A 27 -24.31 1.12 15.69
CA THR A 27 -23.60 -0.18 15.64
C THR A 27 -22.59 -0.17 14.49
N THR A 28 -21.34 -0.50 14.78
CA THR A 28 -20.27 -0.65 13.78
C THR A 28 -19.68 -2.06 13.79
N LYS A 29 -19.04 -2.47 12.68
CA LYS A 29 -18.43 -3.80 12.52
C LYS A 29 -17.00 -3.67 11.99
N TYR A 30 -16.10 -3.22 12.86
CA TYR A 30 -14.68 -3.03 12.53
C TYR A 30 -13.77 -4.15 13.04
N GLU A 31 -14.34 -5.22 13.59
CA GLU A 31 -13.59 -6.41 13.99
C GLU A 31 -12.78 -6.96 12.81
N GLY A 32 -11.49 -7.18 13.02
CA GLY A 32 -10.58 -7.71 11.99
C GLY A 32 -10.12 -6.71 10.93
N VAL A 33 -10.53 -5.44 10.99
CA VAL A 33 -10.01 -4.39 10.11
C VAL A 33 -8.53 -4.15 10.40
N ARG A 34 -7.74 -4.04 9.33
CA ARG A 34 -6.29 -3.85 9.43
C ARG A 34 -5.94 -2.56 10.16
N THR A 35 -4.90 -2.61 10.98
CA THR A 35 -4.31 -1.39 11.53
C THR A 35 -3.65 -0.56 10.44
N PHE A 36 -3.36 0.71 10.72
CA PHE A 36 -2.61 1.60 9.83
C PHE A 36 -1.29 0.96 9.39
N GLY A 37 -0.52 0.41 10.33
CA GLY A 37 0.75 -0.26 10.05
C GLY A 37 0.58 -1.52 9.20
N GLN A 38 -0.46 -2.33 9.46
CA GLN A 38 -0.78 -3.49 8.62
C GLN A 38 -1.18 -3.11 7.19
N MET A 39 -1.85 -1.97 7.02
CA MET A 39 -2.14 -1.42 5.68
C MET A 39 -0.85 -1.02 4.95
N ILE A 40 0.10 -0.36 5.63
CA ILE A 40 1.42 -0.03 5.04
C ILE A 40 2.18 -1.30 4.65
N ALA A 41 2.21 -2.30 5.53
CA ALA A 41 2.85 -3.59 5.25
C ALA A 41 2.21 -4.27 4.03
N HIS A 42 0.88 -4.29 3.96
CA HIS A 42 0.13 -4.88 2.86
C HIS A 42 0.47 -4.24 1.51
N ILE A 43 0.53 -2.91 1.44
CA ILE A 43 0.89 -2.19 0.20
C ILE A 43 2.32 -2.54 -0.20
N ALA A 44 3.26 -2.55 0.75
CA ALA A 44 4.65 -2.89 0.47
C ALA A 44 4.79 -4.32 -0.09
N GLN A 45 4.07 -5.29 0.47
CA GLN A 45 4.01 -6.66 -0.04
C GLN A 45 3.38 -6.76 -1.43
N ALA A 46 2.24 -6.09 -1.61
CA ALA A 46 1.49 -6.11 -2.87
C ALA A 46 2.32 -5.56 -4.03
N ASN A 47 3.10 -4.49 -3.80
CA ASN A 47 4.02 -3.94 -4.79
C ASN A 47 4.99 -5.00 -5.34
N TYR A 48 5.62 -5.80 -4.48
CA TYR A 48 6.51 -6.87 -4.95
C TYR A 48 5.76 -7.93 -5.77
N GLY A 49 4.56 -8.34 -5.35
CA GLY A 49 3.76 -9.33 -6.07
C GLY A 49 3.30 -8.84 -7.45
N ILE A 50 2.74 -7.63 -7.50
CA ILE A 50 2.16 -7.03 -8.71
C ILE A 50 3.26 -6.65 -9.70
N PHE A 51 4.29 -5.93 -9.27
CA PHE A 51 5.27 -5.39 -10.21
C PHE A 51 6.29 -6.42 -10.68
N ARG A 52 6.44 -7.55 -9.98
CA ARG A 52 7.19 -8.72 -10.49
C ARG A 52 6.62 -9.21 -11.83
N ALA A 53 5.29 -9.25 -11.95
CA ALA A 53 4.59 -9.61 -13.18
C ALA A 53 4.82 -8.60 -14.32
N VAL A 54 5.08 -7.33 -13.98
CA VAL A 54 5.29 -6.25 -14.96
C VAL A 54 6.69 -6.35 -15.59
N GLY A 55 7.74 -6.21 -14.78
CA GLY A 55 9.12 -6.03 -15.29
C GLY A 55 10.03 -7.24 -15.16
N GLY A 56 9.56 -8.34 -14.54
CA GLY A 56 10.36 -9.54 -14.30
C GLY A 56 11.62 -9.30 -13.46
N VAL A 57 11.68 -8.19 -12.71
CA VAL A 57 12.81 -7.85 -11.84
C VAL A 57 12.88 -8.89 -10.73
N GLN A 58 13.99 -9.62 -10.65
CA GLN A 58 14.21 -10.56 -9.55
C GLN A 58 14.44 -9.77 -8.26
N THR A 59 13.93 -10.30 -7.15
CA THR A 59 14.13 -9.74 -5.81
C THR A 59 14.41 -10.88 -4.84
N THR A 60 15.29 -10.65 -3.88
CA THR A 60 15.57 -11.57 -2.77
C THR A 60 14.71 -11.26 -1.54
N VAL A 61 13.86 -10.24 -1.61
CA VAL A 61 12.99 -9.84 -0.51
C VAL A 61 11.94 -10.93 -0.28
N ASP A 62 11.96 -11.54 0.90
CA ASP A 62 10.86 -12.38 1.36
C ASP A 62 9.71 -11.48 1.82
N THR A 63 8.65 -11.41 1.04
CA THR A 63 7.50 -10.55 1.36
C THR A 63 6.83 -10.96 2.67
N LYS A 64 6.97 -12.21 3.14
CA LYS A 64 6.38 -12.66 4.42
C LYS A 64 6.96 -11.92 5.61
N THR A 65 8.24 -11.55 5.57
CA THR A 65 8.90 -10.81 6.66
C THR A 65 8.36 -9.39 6.80
N ILE A 66 7.82 -8.81 5.72
CA ILE A 66 7.20 -7.48 5.73
C ILE A 66 5.91 -7.48 6.57
N ALA A 67 5.10 -8.55 6.53
CA ALA A 67 3.85 -8.62 7.30
C ALA A 67 4.08 -8.68 8.82
N SER A 68 5.26 -9.12 9.26
CA SER A 68 5.63 -9.15 10.68
C SER A 68 6.19 -7.82 11.20
N LEU A 69 6.43 -6.83 10.33
CA LEU A 69 6.92 -5.52 10.76
C LEU A 69 5.84 -4.76 11.52
N THR A 70 6.23 -4.14 12.62
CA THR A 70 5.33 -3.37 13.48
C THR A 70 5.81 -1.95 13.73
N SER A 71 7.12 -1.69 13.62
CA SER A 71 7.68 -0.37 13.84
C SER A 71 7.37 0.56 12.66
N LYS A 72 7.13 1.85 12.96
CA LYS A 72 6.92 2.88 11.94
C LYS A 72 8.09 2.94 10.96
N ASP A 73 9.31 2.95 11.47
CA ASP A 73 10.51 3.15 10.67
C ASP A 73 10.74 1.98 9.71
N ASP A 74 10.61 0.74 10.18
CA ASP A 74 10.76 -0.44 9.33
C ASP A 74 9.66 -0.50 8.26
N LEU A 75 8.42 -0.18 8.63
CA LEU A 75 7.29 -0.16 7.70
C LEU A 75 7.44 0.91 6.62
N VAL A 76 7.89 2.12 6.99
CA VAL A 76 8.15 3.20 6.02
C VAL A 76 9.32 2.86 5.12
N ALA A 77 10.39 2.26 5.66
CA ALA A 77 11.53 1.81 4.87
C ALA A 77 11.13 0.71 3.88
N ALA A 78 10.37 -0.30 4.33
CA ALA A 78 9.86 -1.37 3.47
C ALA A 78 8.94 -0.84 2.37
N LEU A 79 8.05 0.11 2.70
CA LEU A 79 7.19 0.76 1.72
C LEU A 79 8.02 1.49 0.66
N LYS A 80 9.03 2.27 1.06
CA LYS A 80 9.92 2.96 0.12
C LYS A 80 10.61 1.98 -0.81
N ALA A 81 11.24 0.93 -0.26
CA ALA A 81 11.93 -0.08 -1.04
C ALA A 81 10.99 -0.78 -2.05
N SER A 82 9.73 -1.02 -1.65
CA SER A 82 8.74 -1.60 -2.55
C SER A 82 8.38 -0.69 -3.74
N PHE A 83 8.35 0.63 -3.55
CA PHE A 83 8.14 1.59 -4.63
C PHE A 83 9.35 1.73 -5.54
N ASP A 84 10.57 1.69 -4.98
CA ASP A 84 11.79 1.66 -5.78
C ASP A 84 11.81 0.41 -6.69
N TYR A 85 11.40 -0.75 -6.17
CA TYR A 85 11.22 -1.98 -6.96
C TYR A 85 10.14 -1.83 -8.04
N ALA A 86 8.99 -1.24 -7.69
CA ALA A 86 7.91 -0.97 -8.63
C ALA A 86 8.37 -0.08 -9.79
N HIS A 87 9.09 1.02 -9.50
CA HIS A 87 9.64 1.92 -10.51
C HIS A 87 10.62 1.20 -11.45
N GLN A 88 11.54 0.39 -10.90
CA GLN A 88 12.47 -0.40 -11.71
C GLN A 88 11.74 -1.39 -12.63
N SER A 89 10.63 -1.97 -12.15
CA SER A 89 9.83 -2.92 -12.91
C SER A 89 9.06 -2.25 -14.04
N VAL A 90 8.43 -1.11 -13.77
CA VAL A 90 7.70 -0.32 -14.76
C VAL A 90 8.65 0.24 -15.83
N ALA A 91 9.88 0.64 -15.46
CA ALA A 91 10.88 1.14 -16.40
C ALA A 91 11.33 0.12 -17.47
N ARG A 92 10.96 -1.15 -17.33
CA ARG A 92 11.23 -2.21 -18.32
C ARG A 92 10.09 -2.40 -19.33
N LEU A 93 8.98 -1.68 -19.17
CA LEU A 93 7.93 -1.69 -20.17
C LEU A 93 8.41 -1.01 -21.45
N THR A 94 8.12 -1.66 -22.56
CA THR A 94 8.40 -1.19 -23.92
C THR A 94 7.16 -1.39 -24.77
N LEU A 95 7.07 -0.77 -25.93
CA LEU A 95 5.91 -0.96 -26.82
C LEU A 95 5.80 -2.42 -27.28
N GLU A 96 6.94 -3.09 -27.42
CA GLU A 96 7.06 -4.47 -27.85
C GLU A 96 6.54 -5.47 -26.81
N ASN A 97 6.76 -5.19 -25.51
CA ASN A 97 6.39 -6.13 -24.45
C ASN A 97 5.13 -5.75 -23.67
N ALA A 98 4.66 -4.50 -23.74
CA ALA A 98 3.61 -3.98 -22.86
C ALA A 98 2.31 -4.79 -22.93
N PHE A 99 1.99 -5.33 -24.10
CA PHE A 99 0.77 -6.10 -24.36
C PHE A 99 0.99 -7.62 -24.34
N GLU A 100 2.19 -8.08 -23.98
CA GLU A 100 2.43 -9.49 -23.71
C GLU A 100 1.65 -9.94 -22.46
N MET A 101 1.11 -11.14 -22.55
CA MET A 101 0.36 -11.78 -21.47
C MET A 101 1.31 -12.27 -20.39
N VAL A 102 0.99 -12.00 -19.13
CA VAL A 102 1.76 -12.49 -18.00
C VAL A 102 1.18 -13.81 -17.52
N LEU A 103 1.94 -14.90 -17.66
CA LEU A 103 1.56 -16.22 -17.14
C LEU A 103 1.33 -16.17 -15.63
N GLY A 104 0.27 -16.83 -15.16
CA GLY A 104 -0.10 -16.86 -13.74
C GLY A 104 -0.86 -15.62 -13.25
N THR A 105 -1.05 -14.61 -14.10
CA THR A 105 -2.14 -13.63 -13.95
C THR A 105 -3.33 -14.14 -14.75
N ASN A 106 -4.57 -13.75 -14.43
CA ASN A 106 -5.78 -14.13 -15.17
C ASN A 106 -5.78 -13.56 -16.60
N SER A 107 -4.81 -13.97 -17.42
CA SER A 107 -4.55 -13.52 -18.77
C SER A 107 -4.48 -11.98 -18.86
N GLN A 108 -3.71 -11.34 -17.96
CA GLN A 108 -3.51 -9.89 -18.01
C GLN A 108 -2.21 -9.54 -18.73
N THR A 109 -2.20 -8.41 -19.45
CA THR A 109 -0.98 -7.89 -20.06
C THR A 109 -0.08 -7.22 -19.03
N ARG A 110 1.21 -7.04 -19.33
CA ARG A 110 2.13 -6.29 -18.45
C ARG A 110 1.64 -4.86 -18.18
N ALA A 111 1.11 -4.18 -19.20
CA ALA A 111 0.53 -2.86 -19.08
C ALA A 111 -0.69 -2.84 -18.16
N THR A 112 -1.59 -3.83 -18.30
CA THR A 112 -2.75 -3.93 -17.40
C THR A 112 -2.31 -4.18 -15.95
N MET A 113 -1.28 -5.00 -15.72
CA MET A 113 -0.73 -5.22 -14.38
C MET A 113 -0.09 -3.96 -13.78
N ALA A 114 0.59 -3.15 -14.60
CA ALA A 114 1.12 -1.86 -14.15
C ALA A 114 -0.01 -0.89 -13.75
N GLY A 115 -1.07 -0.81 -14.56
CA GLY A 115 -2.27 -0.03 -14.24
C GLY A 115 -2.97 -0.54 -12.97
N TYR A 116 -3.06 -1.86 -12.79
CA TYR A 116 -3.61 -2.48 -11.59
C TYR A 116 -2.83 -2.08 -10.33
N GLY A 117 -1.49 -2.05 -10.39
CA GLY A 117 -0.66 -1.59 -9.27
C GLY A 117 -0.94 -0.13 -8.87
N VAL A 118 -1.17 0.74 -9.85
CA VAL A 118 -1.57 2.14 -9.60
C VAL A 118 -2.95 2.22 -8.95
N MET A 119 -3.93 1.48 -9.48
CA MET A 119 -5.29 1.42 -8.93
C MET A 119 -5.32 0.88 -7.49
N HIS A 120 -4.59 -0.21 -7.22
CA HIS A 120 -4.41 -0.78 -5.88
C HIS A 120 -3.83 0.25 -4.89
N GLY A 121 -2.83 1.02 -5.34
CA GLY A 121 -2.27 2.12 -4.57
C GLY A 121 -3.29 3.21 -4.24
N PHE A 122 -4.19 3.57 -5.17
CA PHE A 122 -5.24 4.56 -4.93
C PHE A 122 -6.33 4.08 -3.98
N ASP A 123 -6.76 2.82 -4.09
CA ASP A 123 -7.75 2.22 -3.19
C ASP A 123 -7.31 2.34 -1.72
N HIS A 124 -6.06 1.94 -1.45
CA HIS A 124 -5.53 2.02 -0.09
C HIS A 124 -5.14 3.44 0.34
N TYR A 125 -4.78 4.32 -0.60
CA TYR A 125 -4.54 5.72 -0.27
C TYR A 125 -5.80 6.37 0.33
N GLY A 126 -6.98 6.13 -0.28
CA GLY A 126 -8.26 6.63 0.23
C GLY A 126 -8.54 6.13 1.65
N GLN A 127 -8.32 4.84 1.90
CA GLN A 127 -8.50 4.24 3.24
C GLN A 127 -7.56 4.88 4.28
N LEU A 128 -6.27 5.03 3.95
CA LEU A 128 -5.28 5.59 4.87
C LEU A 128 -5.50 7.09 5.14
N VAL A 129 -6.06 7.83 4.18
CA VAL A 129 -6.49 9.22 4.38
C VAL A 129 -7.54 9.31 5.47
N GLU A 130 -8.53 8.43 5.47
CA GLU A 130 -9.55 8.40 6.53
C GLU A 130 -8.94 8.05 7.89
N TYR A 131 -7.94 7.17 7.94
CA TYR A 131 -7.26 6.83 9.20
C TYR A 131 -6.52 8.03 9.78
N LEU A 132 -5.87 8.85 8.93
CA LEU A 132 -5.27 10.11 9.37
C LEU A 132 -6.33 11.07 9.92
N ARG A 133 -7.45 11.23 9.21
CA ARG A 133 -8.54 12.13 9.61
C ARG A 133 -9.18 11.72 10.93
N MET A 134 -9.46 10.42 11.12
CA MET A 134 -9.94 9.85 12.38
C MET A 134 -8.97 10.09 13.54
N ASN A 135 -7.68 10.31 13.24
CA ASN A 135 -6.64 10.63 14.20
C ASN A 135 -6.33 12.12 14.34
N GLY A 136 -7.16 12.99 13.75
CA GLY A 136 -7.01 14.45 13.81
C GLY A 136 -5.88 15.00 12.95
N ILE A 137 -5.36 14.20 12.01
CA ILE A 137 -4.22 14.58 11.15
C ILE A 137 -4.76 14.98 9.78
N VAL A 138 -4.39 16.17 9.32
CA VAL A 138 -4.68 16.60 7.95
C VAL A 138 -3.76 15.84 6.99
N PRO A 139 -4.30 15.04 6.04
CA PRO A 139 -3.50 14.36 5.04
C PRO A 139 -2.59 15.33 4.29
N PRO A 140 -1.32 14.98 4.02
CA PRO A 140 -0.35 15.91 3.44
C PRO A 140 -0.82 16.58 2.14
N ALA A 141 -1.47 15.84 1.24
CA ALA A 141 -1.96 16.39 -0.02
C ALA A 141 -3.16 17.34 0.11
N SER A 142 -3.74 17.47 1.31
CA SER A 142 -4.88 18.35 1.61
C SER A 142 -4.51 19.53 2.53
N GLN A 143 -3.23 19.69 2.87
CA GLN A 143 -2.77 20.82 3.65
C GLN A 143 -2.87 22.10 2.80
N LYS A 144 -3.41 23.17 3.37
CA LYS A 144 -3.40 24.48 2.72
C LYS A 144 -1.98 25.02 2.79
N MET A 145 -1.51 25.60 1.67
CA MET A 145 -0.26 26.37 1.63
C MET A 145 -0.40 27.65 2.46
#